data_AF-A0A1A0J1S6-F1
#
_entry.id   AF-A0A1A0J1S6-F1
#
_cell.length_a   1.000
_cell.length_b   1.000
_cell.length_c   1.000
_cell.angle_alpha   90.00
_cell.angle_beta   90.00
_cell.angle_gamma   90.00
#
_symmetry.space_group_name_H-M   'P 1'
#
loop_
_entity.id
_entity.type
_entity.pdbx_description
1 polymer ?
#
loop_
_entity_poly.entity_id
_entity_poly.type
_entity_poly.pdbx_seq_one_letter_code
_entity_poly.pdbx_strand_id
1 'polypeptide(L)'
;MNSTVPATAAVVIVGAGPAGLTAAIALADAGADVVLLDRLAAGANTSRAAVVHARTLEVLDGFGIAADLHDRGLEVPRFVMYEGTDRLTTIDFSGLPTPFPYTLMIGQETTEAVLLDRLQRAGGTVLRPVEVTAVMPGEEAVTVEFTDAAGESGSIRAGYVIGADGMHSRVREAAGIGFTGATYPESFVLADVRMDWPAPRDEVSLHVSPEGITVVAPLPDPEHDRFRIVATVAEAPEQPTRAQVQALLDARCPGATVREVLWSSRFRVHHRVADRYRAGRILLAGDAAHVHSPAGGQGMNTGIQDAALLGTLLARVLRGEPDTLLDEYERTRRPVALDVVAFTDRMTRMATLRPRPARLLRNTAIRLVTRVPAVRTTLAYRLAELANR
;
A
#
# COMPACT_ATOMS: atom_id res chain seq x y z
N MET A 1 28.93 -10.63 -0.12
CA MET A 1 29.88 -9.52 -0.38
C MET A 1 29.51 -8.42 0.60
N ASN A 2 30.43 -7.94 1.42
CA ASN A 2 30.17 -6.77 2.27
C ASN A 2 30.09 -5.56 1.33
N SER A 3 28.89 -5.22 0.87
CA SER A 3 28.68 -4.01 0.08
C SER A 3 28.87 -2.82 0.99
N THR A 4 30.05 -2.20 0.91
CA THR A 4 30.35 -0.94 1.59
C THR A 4 29.46 0.17 1.01
N VAL A 5 28.79 0.92 1.89
CA VAL A 5 28.02 2.10 1.49
C VAL A 5 28.99 3.15 0.93
N PRO A 6 28.77 3.72 -0.27
CA PRO A 6 29.67 4.71 -0.83
C PRO A 6 29.61 6.04 -0.07
N ALA A 7 30.65 6.86 -0.17
CA ALA A 7 30.70 8.16 0.50
C ALA A 7 29.79 9.23 -0.14
N THR A 8 29.43 9.06 -1.42
CA THR A 8 28.58 9.98 -2.17
C THR A 8 27.61 9.21 -3.08
N ALA A 9 26.44 9.79 -3.34
CA ALA A 9 25.53 9.35 -4.38
C ALA A 9 24.76 10.52 -5.01
N ALA A 10 24.19 10.35 -6.21
CA ALA A 10 23.24 11.35 -6.72
C ALA A 10 21.93 11.32 -5.90
N VAL A 11 21.43 10.12 -5.58
CA VAL A 11 20.20 9.92 -4.79
C VAL A 11 20.40 8.85 -3.73
N VAL A 12 19.98 9.13 -2.50
CA VAL A 12 19.80 8.11 -1.45
C VAL A 12 18.31 7.88 -1.23
N ILE A 13 17.89 6.62 -1.22
CA ILE A 13 16.53 6.22 -0.89
C ILE A 13 16.59 5.47 0.44
N VAL A 14 15.77 5.88 1.41
CA VAL A 14 15.72 5.27 2.74
C VAL A 14 14.43 4.46 2.86
N GLY A 15 14.55 3.14 3.01
CA GLY A 15 13.45 2.18 3.07
C GLY A 15 13.20 1.49 1.73
N ALA A 16 13.37 0.18 1.69
CA ALA A 16 13.19 -0.69 0.52
C ALA A 16 11.89 -1.50 0.61
N GLY A 17 10.80 -0.84 1.00
CA GLY A 17 9.44 -1.31 0.74
C GLY A 17 9.00 -1.02 -0.70
N PRO A 18 7.72 -1.23 -1.04
CA PRO A 18 7.23 -1.12 -2.41
C PRO A 18 7.47 0.27 -3.05
N ALA A 19 7.29 1.34 -2.27
CA ALA A 19 7.57 2.70 -2.73
C ALA A 19 9.07 2.92 -3.01
N GLY A 20 9.95 2.55 -2.08
CA GLY A 20 11.39 2.73 -2.24
C GLY A 20 11.97 1.92 -3.40
N LEU A 21 11.54 0.65 -3.55
CA LEU A 21 11.94 -0.19 -4.68
C LEU A 21 11.46 0.41 -6.01
N THR A 22 10.22 0.91 -6.08
CA THR A 22 9.69 1.54 -7.30
C THR A 22 10.47 2.80 -7.68
N ALA A 23 10.77 3.67 -6.70
CA ALA A 23 11.59 4.87 -6.94
C ALA A 23 13.00 4.49 -7.43
N ALA A 24 13.60 3.46 -6.82
CA ALA A 24 14.92 2.96 -7.21
C ALA A 24 14.91 2.40 -8.64
N ILE A 25 13.88 1.65 -9.05
CA ILE A 25 13.73 1.14 -10.43
C ILE A 25 13.67 2.31 -11.41
N ALA A 26 12.80 3.29 -11.17
CA ALA A 26 12.64 4.43 -12.08
C ALA A 26 13.94 5.23 -12.27
N LEU A 27 14.73 5.38 -11.21
CA LEU A 27 16.02 6.07 -11.26
C LEU A 27 17.13 5.18 -11.88
N ALA A 28 17.14 3.88 -11.59
CA ALA A 28 18.09 2.92 -12.17
C ALA A 28 17.90 2.78 -13.69
N ASP A 29 16.65 2.70 -14.17
CA ASP A 29 16.32 2.68 -15.59
C ASP A 29 16.77 3.96 -16.32
N ALA A 30 16.87 5.08 -15.58
CA ALA A 30 17.39 6.34 -16.06
C ALA A 30 18.93 6.45 -16.01
N GLY A 31 19.64 5.43 -15.50
CA GLY A 31 21.08 5.41 -15.33
C GLY A 31 21.59 6.32 -14.20
N ALA A 32 20.74 6.67 -13.23
CA ALA A 32 21.14 7.51 -12.09
C ALA A 32 21.97 6.72 -11.07
N ASP A 33 22.86 7.43 -10.37
CA ASP A 33 23.63 6.89 -9.24
C ASP A 33 22.76 6.87 -7.96
N VAL A 34 22.24 5.69 -7.63
CA VAL A 34 21.25 5.49 -6.57
C VAL A 34 21.76 4.53 -5.51
N VAL A 35 21.65 4.93 -4.25
CA VAL A 35 21.88 4.07 -3.09
C VAL A 35 20.57 3.87 -2.35
N LEU A 36 20.06 2.63 -2.36
CA LEU A 36 18.85 2.24 -1.62
C LEU A 36 19.26 1.53 -0.32
N LEU A 37 18.94 2.13 0.82
CA LEU A 37 19.25 1.64 2.17
C LEU A 37 18.01 1.05 2.83
N ASP A 38 18.15 -0.09 3.49
CA ASP A 38 17.07 -0.65 4.30
C ASP A 38 17.60 -1.32 5.58
N ARG A 39 16.93 -1.02 6.70
CA ARG A 39 17.31 -1.51 8.04
C ARG A 39 17.04 -3.00 8.23
N LEU A 40 16.15 -3.61 7.44
CA LEU A 40 15.81 -5.01 7.56
C LEU A 40 16.80 -5.86 6.76
N ALA A 41 17.31 -6.91 7.38
CA ALA A 41 18.26 -7.84 6.75
C ALA A 41 17.70 -8.51 5.48
N ALA A 42 16.39 -8.68 5.41
CA ALA A 42 15.64 -9.14 4.23
C ALA A 42 14.27 -8.45 4.19
N GLY A 43 13.53 -8.61 3.09
CA GLY A 43 12.16 -8.13 2.98
C GLY A 43 11.31 -8.57 4.18
N ALA A 44 10.34 -7.74 4.58
CA ALA A 44 9.49 -8.08 5.71
C ALA A 44 8.58 -9.25 5.31
N ASN A 45 8.77 -10.43 5.93
CA ASN A 45 7.96 -11.64 5.70
C ASN A 45 6.48 -11.53 6.16
N THR A 46 5.97 -10.32 6.37
CA THR A 46 4.62 -10.09 6.90
C THR A 46 3.85 -9.20 5.94
N SER A 47 2.98 -9.82 5.14
CA SER A 47 2.15 -9.16 4.14
C SER A 47 1.09 -8.29 4.83
N ARG A 48 1.24 -6.96 4.75
CA ARG A 48 0.24 -5.99 5.26
C ARG A 48 -0.74 -5.59 4.16
N ALA A 49 -0.29 -5.50 2.92
CA ALA A 49 -1.13 -5.38 1.75
C ALA A 49 -1.35 -6.74 1.05
N ALA A 50 -2.41 -6.85 0.25
CA ALA A 50 -2.80 -8.08 -0.43
C ALA A 50 -3.37 -7.85 -1.83
N VAL A 51 -3.33 -6.62 -2.35
CA VAL A 51 -3.98 -6.26 -3.61
C VAL A 51 -3.16 -5.23 -4.37
N VAL A 52 -3.05 -5.43 -5.68
CA VAL A 52 -2.56 -4.44 -6.64
C VAL A 52 -3.72 -4.05 -7.56
N HIS A 53 -4.06 -2.76 -7.58
CA HIS A 53 -5.19 -2.21 -8.35
C HIS A 53 -4.81 -1.93 -9.80
N ALA A 54 -5.81 -1.85 -10.67
CA ALA A 54 -5.64 -1.61 -12.10
C ALA A 54 -4.72 -0.41 -12.41
N ARG A 55 -4.90 0.73 -11.71
CA ARG A 55 -4.03 1.90 -11.93
C ARG A 55 -2.57 1.63 -11.59
N THR A 56 -2.31 0.88 -10.52
CA THR A 56 -0.95 0.50 -10.15
C THR A 56 -0.36 -0.47 -11.16
N LEU A 57 -1.15 -1.40 -11.69
CA LEU A 57 -0.71 -2.28 -12.79
C LEU A 57 -0.37 -1.47 -14.04
N GLU A 58 -1.17 -0.46 -14.42
CA GLU A 58 -0.82 0.46 -15.53
C GLU A 58 0.51 1.18 -15.32
N VAL A 59 0.76 1.65 -14.10
CA VAL A 59 2.02 2.33 -13.75
C VAL A 59 3.20 1.35 -13.81
N LEU A 60 3.04 0.15 -13.25
CA LEU A 60 4.08 -0.87 -13.19
C LEU A 60 4.34 -1.52 -14.56
N ASP A 61 3.35 -1.55 -15.45
CA ASP A 61 3.52 -1.97 -16.85
C ASP A 61 4.52 -1.08 -17.59
N GLY A 62 4.51 0.23 -17.30
CA GLY A 62 5.51 1.19 -17.81
C GLY A 62 6.96 0.87 -17.41
N PHE A 63 7.16 0.05 -16.37
CA PHE A 63 8.47 -0.45 -15.93
C PHE A 63 8.70 -1.92 -16.28
N GLY A 64 7.78 -2.57 -17.00
CA GLY A 64 7.85 -3.99 -17.37
C GLY A 64 7.65 -4.95 -16.20
N ILE A 65 6.83 -4.57 -15.21
CA ILE A 65 6.61 -5.35 -13.97
C ILE A 65 5.23 -6.04 -13.94
N ALA A 66 4.23 -5.51 -14.67
CA ALA A 66 2.86 -5.99 -14.59
C ALA A 66 2.71 -7.48 -14.94
N ALA A 67 3.45 -7.98 -15.94
CA ALA A 67 3.44 -9.39 -16.34
C ALA A 67 3.95 -10.32 -15.22
N ASP A 68 5.10 -9.99 -14.61
CA ASP A 68 5.68 -10.78 -13.51
C ASP A 68 4.75 -10.83 -12.28
N LEU A 69 3.98 -9.77 -12.03
CA LEU A 69 2.95 -9.75 -10.99
C LEU A 69 1.75 -10.61 -11.37
N HIS A 70 1.27 -10.48 -12.61
CA HIS A 70 0.13 -11.25 -13.13
C HIS A 70 0.39 -12.75 -13.02
N ASP A 71 1.57 -13.22 -13.42
CA ASP A 71 1.96 -14.64 -13.36
C ASP A 71 1.97 -15.23 -11.94
N ARG A 72 2.07 -14.38 -10.91
CA ARG A 72 2.14 -14.79 -9.49
C ARG A 72 0.90 -14.42 -8.70
N GLY A 73 -0.01 -13.64 -9.28
CA GLY A 73 -1.20 -13.14 -8.64
C GLY A 73 -2.45 -13.94 -9.02
N LEU A 74 -3.57 -13.57 -8.41
CA LEU A 74 -4.89 -14.06 -8.76
C LEU A 74 -5.75 -12.91 -9.24
N GLU A 75 -6.22 -12.97 -10.48
CA GLU A 75 -7.14 -11.98 -11.02
C GLU A 75 -8.52 -12.12 -10.38
N VAL A 76 -9.00 -11.02 -9.79
CA VAL A 76 -10.31 -10.96 -9.16
C VAL A 76 -11.12 -9.83 -9.82
N PRO A 77 -12.10 -10.16 -10.68
CA PRO A 77 -12.84 -9.16 -11.44
C PRO A 77 -13.98 -8.49 -10.65
N ARG A 78 -14.30 -8.99 -9.44
CA ARG A 78 -15.48 -8.54 -8.70
C ARG A 78 -15.16 -8.17 -7.26
N PHE A 79 -15.82 -7.12 -6.80
CA PHE A 79 -15.92 -6.77 -5.39
C PHE A 79 -17.39 -6.86 -4.98
N VAL A 80 -17.72 -7.73 -4.03
CA VAL A 80 -19.10 -8.02 -3.64
C VAL A 80 -19.31 -7.66 -2.19
N MET A 81 -20.41 -6.96 -1.91
CA MET A 81 -20.75 -6.57 -0.55
C MET A 81 -21.99 -7.33 -0.08
N TYR A 82 -21.91 -7.86 1.15
CA TYR A 82 -22.91 -8.72 1.78
C TYR A 82 -23.40 -8.14 3.11
N GLU A 83 -24.67 -8.39 3.43
CA GLU A 83 -25.20 -8.31 4.80
C GLU A 83 -25.64 -9.72 5.22
N GLY A 84 -24.92 -10.33 6.17
CA GLY A 84 -25.06 -11.76 6.43
C GLY A 84 -24.74 -12.56 5.16
N THR A 85 -25.72 -13.33 4.67
CA THR A 85 -25.65 -14.09 3.41
C THR A 85 -26.26 -13.33 2.22
N ASP A 86 -26.91 -12.19 2.45
CA ASP A 86 -27.60 -11.44 1.40
C ASP A 86 -26.63 -10.54 0.65
N ARG A 87 -26.56 -10.72 -0.68
CA ARG A 87 -25.77 -9.86 -1.55
C ARG A 87 -26.42 -8.48 -1.69
N LEU A 88 -25.75 -7.44 -1.19
CA LEU A 88 -26.19 -6.05 -1.29
C LEU A 88 -25.88 -5.45 -2.66
N THR A 89 -24.66 -5.65 -3.15
CA THR A 89 -24.21 -5.13 -4.45
C THR A 89 -22.99 -5.87 -4.96
N THR A 90 -22.83 -5.90 -6.28
CA THR A 90 -21.61 -6.33 -6.96
C THR A 90 -21.04 -5.14 -7.72
N ILE A 91 -19.77 -4.87 -7.50
CA ILE A 91 -18.94 -3.96 -8.28
C ILE A 91 -18.11 -4.84 -9.22
N ASP A 92 -18.27 -4.63 -10.51
CA ASP A 92 -17.60 -5.39 -11.55
C ASP A 92 -16.56 -4.49 -12.22
N PHE A 93 -15.32 -4.98 -12.27
CA PHE A 93 -14.18 -4.26 -12.85
C PHE A 93 -14.00 -4.54 -14.34
N SER A 94 -14.63 -5.59 -14.89
CA SER A 94 -14.41 -6.08 -16.26
C SER A 94 -14.71 -5.05 -17.36
N GLY A 95 -15.56 -4.07 -17.08
CA GLY A 95 -15.91 -2.98 -18.01
C GLY A 95 -15.06 -1.72 -17.89
N LEU A 96 -14.00 -1.72 -17.07
CA LEU A 96 -13.16 -0.53 -16.88
C LEU A 96 -12.27 -0.25 -18.11
N PRO A 97 -12.00 1.03 -18.43
CA PRO A 97 -11.19 1.42 -19.59
C PRO A 97 -9.68 1.31 -19.28
N THR A 98 -9.22 0.09 -19.10
CA THR A 98 -7.85 -0.27 -18.70
C THR A 98 -7.49 -1.65 -19.23
N PRO A 99 -6.22 -1.93 -19.56
CA PRO A 99 -5.77 -3.28 -19.91
C PRO A 99 -5.87 -4.29 -18.75
N PHE A 100 -6.02 -3.80 -17.50
CA PHE A 100 -6.11 -4.63 -16.30
C PHE A 100 -7.47 -4.48 -15.60
N PRO A 101 -8.60 -4.92 -16.20
CA PRO A 101 -9.95 -4.65 -15.69
C PRO A 101 -10.35 -5.58 -14.53
N TYR A 102 -9.50 -5.64 -13.51
CA TYR A 102 -9.61 -6.49 -12.32
C TYR A 102 -8.76 -5.92 -11.18
N THR A 103 -8.93 -6.48 -9.98
CA THR A 103 -7.95 -6.34 -8.90
C THR A 103 -7.06 -7.57 -8.87
N LEU A 104 -5.74 -7.39 -8.82
CA LEU A 104 -4.81 -8.50 -8.72
C LEU A 104 -4.56 -8.81 -7.24
N MET A 105 -5.05 -9.95 -6.79
CA MET A 105 -4.79 -10.44 -5.45
C MET A 105 -3.40 -11.04 -5.38
N ILE A 106 -2.52 -10.41 -4.60
CA ILE A 106 -1.11 -10.80 -4.46
C ILE A 106 -0.56 -10.24 -3.16
N GLY A 107 0.24 -11.04 -2.46
CA GLY A 107 0.87 -10.62 -1.21
C GLY A 107 1.89 -9.50 -1.41
N GLN A 108 2.05 -8.65 -0.40
CA GLN A 108 3.04 -7.58 -0.42
C GLN A 108 4.46 -8.15 -0.53
N GLU A 109 4.75 -9.27 0.13
CA GLU A 109 6.02 -9.99 0.07
C GLU A 109 6.36 -10.41 -1.37
N THR A 110 5.35 -10.88 -2.11
CA THR A 110 5.54 -11.29 -3.50
C THR A 110 5.71 -10.08 -4.40
N THR A 111 4.97 -8.99 -4.13
CA THR A 111 5.10 -7.71 -4.84
C THR A 111 6.51 -7.12 -4.65
N GLU A 112 7.01 -7.08 -3.41
CA GLU A 112 8.37 -6.63 -3.08
C GLU A 112 9.43 -7.51 -3.74
N ALA A 113 9.25 -8.83 -3.77
CA ALA A 113 10.17 -9.74 -4.45
C ALA A 113 10.25 -9.46 -5.96
N VAL A 114 9.11 -9.27 -6.63
CA VAL A 114 9.07 -8.93 -8.07
C VAL A 114 9.74 -7.57 -8.33
N LEU A 115 9.46 -6.57 -7.49
CA LEU A 115 10.10 -5.26 -7.60
C LEU A 115 11.63 -5.36 -7.37
N LEU A 116 12.07 -6.16 -6.41
CA LEU A 116 13.49 -6.39 -6.14
C LEU A 116 14.18 -7.08 -7.32
N ASP A 117 13.58 -8.14 -7.87
CA ASP A 117 14.09 -8.83 -9.06
C ASP A 117 14.19 -7.87 -10.26
N ARG A 118 13.22 -6.96 -10.42
CA ARG A 118 13.26 -5.93 -11.45
C ARG A 118 14.34 -4.88 -11.22
N LEU A 119 14.54 -4.44 -9.98
CA LEU A 119 15.61 -3.52 -9.61
C LEU A 119 16.99 -4.12 -9.93
N GLN A 120 17.18 -5.40 -9.60
CA GLN A 120 18.43 -6.11 -9.91
C GLN A 120 18.69 -6.20 -11.41
N ARG A 121 17.66 -6.46 -12.22
CA ARG A 121 17.75 -6.41 -13.70
C ARG A 121 18.11 -5.01 -14.22
N ALA A 122 17.74 -3.96 -13.51
CA ALA A 122 18.15 -2.58 -13.80
C ALA A 122 19.59 -2.25 -13.36
N GLY A 123 20.30 -3.19 -12.72
CA GLY A 123 21.62 -2.97 -12.13
C GLY A 123 21.60 -2.34 -10.74
N GLY A 124 20.41 -2.09 -10.17
CA GLY A 124 20.26 -1.58 -8.82
C GLY A 124 20.37 -2.67 -7.75
N THR A 125 20.77 -2.28 -6.54
CA THR A 125 20.83 -3.19 -5.38
C THR A 125 20.30 -2.51 -4.13
N VAL A 126 19.94 -3.31 -3.12
CA VAL A 126 19.57 -2.81 -1.79
C VAL A 126 20.71 -3.11 -0.83
N LEU A 127 21.17 -2.09 -0.10
CA LEU A 127 22.14 -2.26 0.96
C LEU A 127 21.41 -2.59 2.27
N ARG A 128 21.64 -3.80 2.77
CA ARG A 128 20.98 -4.38 3.94
C ARG A 128 21.96 -5.16 4.84
N PRO A 129 21.69 -5.24 6.15
CA PRO A 129 20.93 -4.25 6.92
C PRO A 129 21.74 -2.95 7.04
N VAL A 130 21.12 -1.81 6.74
CA VAL A 130 21.68 -0.48 6.96
C VAL A 130 20.60 0.41 7.59
N GLU A 131 20.79 0.78 8.86
CA GLU A 131 19.87 1.66 9.58
C GLU A 131 20.28 3.11 9.41
N VAL A 132 19.44 3.94 8.79
CA VAL A 132 19.62 5.39 8.81
C VAL A 132 19.30 5.92 10.19
N THR A 133 20.27 6.61 10.79
CA THR A 133 20.22 7.14 12.16
C THR A 133 19.96 8.63 12.18
N ALA A 134 20.46 9.38 11.20
CA ALA A 134 20.20 10.81 11.05
C ALA A 134 20.19 11.25 9.58
N VAL A 135 19.46 12.32 9.29
CA VAL A 135 19.46 13.00 8.00
C VAL A 135 19.66 14.48 8.28
N MET A 136 20.65 15.09 7.64
CA MET A 136 21.02 16.49 7.81
C MET A 136 20.84 17.22 6.47
N PRO A 137 19.79 18.04 6.33
CA PRO A 137 19.59 18.86 5.14
C PRO A 137 20.75 19.85 4.96
N GLY A 138 21.14 20.11 3.72
CA GLY A 138 22.09 21.15 3.33
C GLY A 138 21.71 21.76 1.99
N GLU A 139 22.30 22.91 1.65
CA GLU A 139 21.97 23.66 0.42
C GLU A 139 22.36 22.91 -0.86
N GLU A 140 23.56 22.31 -0.87
CA GLU A 140 24.10 21.62 -2.04
C GLU A 140 23.93 20.10 -1.99
N ALA A 141 23.86 19.53 -0.78
CA ALA A 141 23.75 18.10 -0.56
C ALA A 141 23.06 17.82 0.80
N VAL A 142 22.49 16.64 0.92
CA VAL A 142 21.96 16.09 2.16
C VAL A 142 22.95 15.04 2.69
N THR A 143 23.30 15.11 3.96
CA THR A 143 24.12 14.07 4.61
C THR A 143 23.20 13.07 5.29
N VAL A 144 23.38 11.79 4.99
CA VAL A 144 22.65 10.69 5.62
C VAL A 144 23.64 9.90 6.46
N GLU A 145 23.41 9.84 7.77
CA GLU A 145 24.17 9.02 8.69
C GLU A 145 23.49 7.66 8.86
N PHE A 146 24.29 6.61 8.95
CA PHE A 146 23.79 5.25 9.08
C PHE A 146 24.67 4.40 9.98
N THR A 147 24.09 3.29 10.43
CA THR A 147 24.80 2.17 11.05
C THR A 147 24.65 0.95 10.15
N ASP A 148 25.76 0.32 9.79
CA ASP A 148 25.77 -0.84 8.90
C ASP A 148 25.54 -2.17 9.65
N ALA A 149 25.65 -3.28 8.91
CA ALA A 149 25.48 -4.62 9.45
C ALA A 149 26.53 -5.03 10.50
N ALA A 150 27.71 -4.40 10.49
CA ALA A 150 28.76 -4.62 11.47
C ALA A 150 28.58 -3.74 12.73
N GLY A 151 27.59 -2.84 12.73
CA GLY A 151 27.41 -1.85 13.78
C GLY A 151 28.33 -0.64 13.63
N GLU A 152 28.99 -0.48 12.48
CA GLU A 152 29.86 0.65 12.21
C GLU A 152 29.04 1.84 11.73
N SER A 153 29.32 3.01 12.30
CA SER A 153 28.70 4.26 11.88
C SER A 153 29.39 4.81 10.63
N GLY A 154 28.61 5.27 9.68
CA GLY A 154 29.09 5.92 8.46
C GLY A 154 28.20 7.07 8.03
N SER A 155 28.62 7.76 6.98
CA SER A 155 27.80 8.80 6.35
C SER A 155 27.96 8.78 4.82
N ILE A 156 26.88 9.19 4.14
CA ILE A 156 26.83 9.36 2.69
C ILE A 156 26.29 10.75 2.37
N ARG A 157 26.95 11.47 1.46
CA ARG A 157 26.47 12.75 0.94
C ARG A 157 25.69 12.52 -0.36
N ALA A 158 24.45 12.99 -0.40
CA ALA A 158 23.55 12.80 -1.54
C ALA A 158 23.07 14.12 -2.13
N GLY A 159 22.91 14.18 -3.45
CA GLY A 159 22.27 15.32 -4.11
C GLY A 159 20.79 15.45 -3.75
N TYR A 160 20.12 14.31 -3.53
CA TYR A 160 18.73 14.20 -3.08
C TYR A 160 18.53 12.99 -2.15
N VAL A 161 17.53 13.08 -1.27
CA VAL A 161 17.08 11.97 -0.43
C VAL A 161 15.59 11.72 -0.63
N ILE A 162 15.22 10.46 -0.85
CA ILE A 162 13.82 10.00 -0.85
C ILE A 162 13.56 9.20 0.43
N GLY A 163 12.65 9.71 1.27
CA GLY A 163 12.12 8.99 2.42
C GLY A 163 10.97 8.07 2.01
N ALA A 164 11.24 6.76 2.03
CA ALA A 164 10.27 5.67 1.85
C ALA A 164 10.29 4.73 3.08
N ASP A 165 10.65 5.28 4.24
CA ASP A 165 10.96 4.60 5.50
C ASP A 165 9.75 4.41 6.43
N GLY A 166 8.55 4.53 5.86
CA GLY A 166 7.30 4.21 6.52
C GLY A 166 6.75 5.29 7.45
N MET A 167 5.72 4.95 8.23
CA MET A 167 4.96 5.91 9.03
C MET A 167 5.82 6.68 10.06
N HIS A 168 6.90 6.08 10.56
CA HIS A 168 7.84 6.66 11.52
C HIS A 168 9.08 7.24 10.83
N SER A 169 8.87 7.80 9.64
CA SER A 169 9.94 8.31 8.77
C SER A 169 10.87 9.29 9.48
N ARG A 170 12.14 8.90 9.61
CA ARG A 170 13.23 9.77 10.09
C ARG A 170 13.55 10.84 9.06
N VAL A 171 13.40 10.52 7.77
CA VAL A 171 13.59 11.49 6.68
C VAL A 171 12.58 12.63 6.77
N ARG A 172 11.31 12.32 7.01
CA ARG A 172 10.25 13.34 7.21
C ARG A 172 10.53 14.22 8.42
N GLU A 173 10.91 13.62 9.54
CA GLU A 173 11.22 14.34 10.78
C GLU A 173 12.43 15.28 10.60
N ALA A 174 13.50 14.80 9.98
CA ALA A 174 14.68 15.60 9.66
C ALA A 174 14.40 16.78 8.71
N ALA A 175 13.43 16.62 7.80
CA ALA A 175 12.98 17.69 6.91
C ALA A 175 12.08 18.73 7.60
N GLY A 176 11.72 18.53 8.87
CA GLY A 176 10.78 19.40 9.58
C GLY A 176 9.36 19.39 8.99
N ILE A 177 9.02 18.33 8.26
CA ILE A 177 7.71 18.21 7.59
C ILE A 177 6.70 17.65 8.60
N GLY A 178 5.64 18.43 8.86
CA GLY A 178 4.55 18.00 9.72
C GLY A 178 3.75 16.83 9.15
N PHE A 179 3.13 16.05 10.03
CA PHE A 179 2.36 14.86 9.66
C PHE A 179 0.95 14.91 10.26
N THR A 180 0.11 15.73 9.62
CA THR A 180 -1.20 16.13 10.13
C THR A 180 -2.25 15.04 9.92
N GLY A 181 -3.06 14.79 10.95
CA GLY A 181 -4.23 13.91 10.89
C GLY A 181 -4.59 13.33 12.26
N ALA A 182 -5.46 12.33 12.30
CA ALA A 182 -5.91 11.70 13.54
C ALA A 182 -5.80 10.17 13.53
N THR A 183 -6.00 9.56 14.69
CA THR A 183 -5.98 8.11 14.90
C THR A 183 -7.40 7.64 15.17
N TYR A 184 -7.83 6.55 14.53
CA TYR A 184 -9.14 5.97 14.84
C TYR A 184 -9.09 5.22 16.18
N PRO A 185 -10.21 5.17 16.93
CA PRO A 185 -10.27 4.39 18.16
C PRO A 185 -10.28 2.88 17.91
N GLU A 186 -10.74 2.45 16.73
CA GLU A 186 -10.91 1.04 16.37
C GLU A 186 -9.61 0.42 15.85
N SER A 187 -9.49 -0.89 16.03
CA SER A 187 -8.37 -1.68 15.55
C SER A 187 -8.84 -2.72 14.52
N PHE A 188 -7.89 -3.25 13.76
CA PHE A 188 -8.16 -4.22 12.70
C PHE A 188 -7.43 -5.51 13.02
N VAL A 189 -8.15 -6.61 12.82
CA VAL A 189 -7.57 -7.95 12.67
C VAL A 189 -7.16 -8.10 11.22
N LEU A 190 -5.88 -8.38 10.98
CA LEU A 190 -5.38 -8.90 9.72
C LEU A 190 -4.96 -10.35 9.93
N ALA A 191 -5.41 -11.27 9.09
CA ALA A 191 -4.98 -12.67 9.14
C ALA A 191 -4.89 -13.27 7.74
N ASP A 192 -3.86 -14.06 7.49
CA ASP A 192 -3.84 -15.00 6.38
C ASP A 192 -4.20 -16.38 6.91
N VAL A 193 -5.18 -17.02 6.28
CA VAL A 193 -5.74 -18.28 6.74
C VAL A 193 -5.86 -19.28 5.60
N ARG A 194 -5.79 -20.57 5.95
CA ARG A 194 -6.33 -21.65 5.11
C ARG A 194 -7.73 -21.97 5.61
N MET A 195 -8.73 -21.89 4.74
CA MET A 195 -10.12 -22.10 5.13
C MET A 195 -11.00 -22.67 4.01
N ASP A 196 -12.06 -23.36 4.42
CA ASP A 196 -13.21 -23.59 3.56
C ASP A 196 -14.03 -22.30 3.46
N TRP A 197 -14.27 -21.85 2.23
CA TRP A 197 -15.02 -20.63 1.94
C TRP A 197 -16.19 -20.94 1.00
N PRO A 198 -17.42 -20.48 1.32
CA PRO A 198 -18.62 -20.85 0.56
C PRO A 198 -18.80 -20.09 -0.76
N ALA A 199 -18.02 -19.05 -1.03
CA ALA A 199 -18.13 -18.25 -2.25
C ALA A 199 -17.00 -18.56 -3.26
N PRO A 200 -17.23 -18.28 -4.56
CA PRO A 200 -16.19 -18.38 -5.58
C PRO A 200 -14.95 -17.51 -5.28
N ARG A 201 -13.79 -17.88 -5.84
CA ARG A 201 -12.52 -17.14 -5.68
C ARG A 201 -12.31 -16.01 -6.69
N ASP A 202 -13.33 -15.67 -7.47
CA ASP A 202 -13.34 -14.56 -8.44
C ASP A 202 -14.02 -13.30 -7.87
N GLU A 203 -14.13 -13.22 -6.53
CA GLU A 203 -14.59 -12.04 -5.81
C GLU A 203 -13.78 -11.75 -4.54
N VAL A 204 -13.65 -10.47 -4.21
CA VAL A 204 -13.37 -10.01 -2.84
C VAL A 204 -14.70 -9.72 -2.17
N SER A 205 -14.94 -10.33 -1.00
CA SER A 205 -16.20 -10.23 -0.27
C SER A 205 -16.07 -9.26 0.91
N LEU A 206 -16.86 -8.19 0.93
CA LEU A 206 -17.02 -7.28 2.07
C LEU A 206 -18.33 -7.60 2.80
N HIS A 207 -18.23 -8.12 4.01
CA HIS A 207 -19.38 -8.35 4.89
C HIS A 207 -19.56 -7.15 5.82
N VAL A 208 -20.73 -6.53 5.77
CA VAL A 208 -21.14 -5.49 6.73
C VAL A 208 -22.02 -6.11 7.81
N SER A 209 -21.68 -5.86 9.08
CA SER A 209 -22.44 -6.35 10.23
C SER A 209 -22.64 -5.24 11.29
N PRO A 210 -23.54 -5.45 12.27
CA PRO A 210 -23.68 -4.57 13.44
C PRO A 210 -22.38 -4.34 14.22
N GLU A 211 -21.51 -5.34 14.26
CA GLU A 211 -20.26 -5.41 15.03
C GLU A 211 -19.07 -4.83 14.24
N GLY A 212 -19.24 -4.54 12.95
CA GLY A 212 -18.22 -3.94 12.10
C GLY A 212 -18.19 -4.55 10.69
N ILE A 213 -17.05 -4.42 10.02
CA ILE A 213 -16.80 -5.02 8.71
C ILE A 213 -15.81 -6.17 8.77
N THR A 214 -15.97 -7.06 7.79
CA THR A 214 -15.01 -8.12 7.49
C THR A 214 -14.81 -8.20 5.98
N VAL A 215 -13.59 -8.01 5.52
CA VAL A 215 -13.17 -8.28 4.14
C VAL A 215 -12.53 -9.66 4.11
N VAL A 216 -12.97 -10.46 3.15
CA VAL A 216 -12.42 -11.76 2.81
C VAL A 216 -11.93 -11.67 1.36
N ALA A 217 -10.64 -11.85 1.16
CA ALA A 217 -10.04 -11.77 -0.17
C ALA A 217 -9.24 -13.04 -0.47
N PRO A 218 -9.46 -13.73 -1.60
CA PRO A 218 -8.67 -14.90 -1.96
C PRO A 218 -7.23 -14.50 -2.25
N LEU A 219 -6.26 -15.33 -1.89
CA LEU A 219 -4.84 -15.15 -2.20
C LEU A 219 -4.33 -16.27 -3.10
N PRO A 220 -3.37 -16.02 -4.01
CA PRO A 220 -2.79 -17.07 -4.85
C PRO A 220 -2.16 -18.16 -3.98
N ASP A 221 -2.53 -19.41 -4.23
CA ASP A 221 -2.04 -20.60 -3.53
C ASP A 221 -2.40 -21.88 -4.30
N PRO A 222 -1.52 -22.91 -4.37
CA PRO A 222 -1.78 -24.13 -5.12
C PRO A 222 -3.00 -24.92 -4.66
N GLU A 223 -3.31 -24.92 -3.37
CA GLU A 223 -4.45 -25.64 -2.80
C GLU A 223 -5.75 -24.85 -2.90
N HIS A 224 -5.72 -23.61 -3.42
CA HIS A 224 -6.88 -22.75 -3.61
C HIS A 224 -7.69 -22.53 -2.32
N ASP A 225 -7.03 -22.56 -1.16
CA ASP A 225 -7.68 -22.40 0.14
C ASP A 225 -7.13 -21.27 1.01
N ARG A 226 -6.16 -20.51 0.48
CA ARG A 226 -5.58 -19.34 1.15
C ARG A 226 -6.44 -18.09 0.95
N PHE A 227 -6.70 -17.37 2.05
CA PHE A 227 -7.47 -16.13 2.08
C PHE A 227 -6.87 -15.11 3.06
N ARG A 228 -6.99 -13.83 2.71
CA ARG A 228 -6.77 -12.68 3.59
C ARG A 228 -8.08 -12.28 4.27
N ILE A 229 -8.04 -12.17 5.59
CA ILE A 229 -9.11 -11.60 6.42
C ILE A 229 -8.65 -10.22 6.90
N VAL A 230 -9.48 -9.20 6.70
CA VAL A 230 -9.32 -7.87 7.29
C VAL A 230 -10.62 -7.46 7.97
N ALA A 231 -10.61 -7.28 9.29
CA ALA A 231 -11.84 -7.03 10.03
C ALA A 231 -11.70 -5.96 11.10
N THR A 232 -12.69 -5.08 11.23
CA THR A 232 -12.72 -4.08 12.31
C THR A 232 -13.15 -4.74 13.62
N VAL A 233 -12.43 -4.46 14.69
CA VAL A 233 -12.79 -4.84 16.06
C VAL A 233 -12.49 -3.68 17.00
N ALA A 234 -13.21 -3.58 18.12
CA ALA A 234 -12.96 -2.51 19.10
C ALA A 234 -11.51 -2.58 19.61
N GLU A 235 -11.08 -3.76 20.05
CA GLU A 235 -9.72 -4.02 20.51
C GLU A 235 -9.25 -5.39 20.02
N ALA A 236 -8.38 -5.40 19.02
CA ALA A 236 -7.76 -6.60 18.51
C ALA A 236 -6.65 -7.07 19.48
N PRO A 237 -6.49 -8.39 19.69
CA PRO A 237 -5.27 -8.93 20.26
C PRO A 237 -4.11 -8.70 19.29
N GLU A 238 -2.87 -8.60 19.80
CA GLU A 238 -1.69 -8.37 18.94
C GLU A 238 -1.50 -9.44 17.88
N GLN A 239 -1.76 -10.69 18.23
CA GLN A 239 -1.74 -11.84 17.33
C GLN A 239 -3.06 -12.61 17.49
N PRO A 240 -4.06 -12.32 16.64
CA PRO A 240 -5.32 -13.06 16.62
C PRO A 240 -5.12 -14.57 16.42
N THR A 241 -5.66 -15.38 17.33
CA THR A 241 -5.62 -16.85 17.25
C THR A 241 -6.65 -17.39 16.25
N ARG A 242 -6.48 -18.65 15.82
CA ARG A 242 -7.46 -19.35 14.96
C ARG A 242 -8.88 -19.29 15.52
N ALA A 243 -9.05 -19.53 16.83
CA ALA A 243 -10.36 -19.49 17.48
C ALA A 243 -11.00 -18.10 17.43
N GLN A 244 -10.20 -17.03 17.59
CA GLN A 244 -10.68 -15.65 17.49
C GLN A 244 -11.07 -15.27 16.06
N VAL A 245 -10.28 -15.71 15.06
CA VAL A 245 -10.63 -15.49 13.64
C VAL A 245 -11.89 -16.26 13.26
N GLN A 246 -12.01 -17.53 13.68
CA GLN A 246 -13.22 -18.32 13.46
C GLN A 246 -14.45 -17.66 14.08
N ALA A 247 -14.39 -17.27 15.36
CA ALA A 247 -15.51 -16.62 16.04
C ALA A 247 -15.93 -15.29 15.36
N LEU A 248 -14.97 -14.55 14.80
CA LEU A 248 -15.24 -13.35 14.03
C LEU A 248 -15.97 -13.66 12.72
N LEU A 249 -15.56 -14.73 12.02
CA LEU A 249 -16.23 -15.18 10.80
C LEU A 249 -17.62 -15.74 11.09
N ASP A 250 -17.79 -16.56 12.13
CA ASP A 250 -19.10 -17.09 12.53
C ASP A 250 -20.13 -15.98 12.80
N ALA A 251 -19.68 -14.88 13.42
CA ALA A 251 -20.54 -13.74 13.74
C ALA A 251 -20.93 -12.89 12.52
N ARG A 252 -20.13 -12.89 11.44
CA ARG A 252 -20.24 -11.88 10.36
C ARG A 252 -20.34 -12.47 8.94
N CYS A 253 -19.81 -13.68 8.75
CA CYS A 253 -19.57 -14.38 7.49
C CYS A 253 -19.89 -15.88 7.65
N PRO A 254 -21.17 -16.27 7.86
CA PRO A 254 -21.51 -17.66 8.16
C PRO A 254 -21.15 -18.61 7.01
N GLY A 255 -20.69 -19.82 7.35
CA GLY A 255 -20.35 -20.87 6.39
C GLY A 255 -18.86 -21.04 6.10
N ALA A 256 -17.99 -20.24 6.72
CA ALA A 256 -16.54 -20.39 6.62
C ALA A 256 -15.96 -21.29 7.73
N THR A 257 -15.01 -22.15 7.40
CA THR A 257 -14.28 -22.96 8.39
C THR A 257 -12.78 -22.75 8.29
N VAL A 258 -12.20 -22.08 9.28
CA VAL A 258 -10.77 -21.80 9.39
C VAL A 258 -10.04 -23.04 9.87
N ARG A 259 -9.23 -23.62 8.98
CA ARG A 259 -8.37 -24.77 9.31
C ARG A 259 -7.08 -24.32 10.00
N GLU A 260 -6.46 -23.27 9.48
CA GLU A 260 -5.14 -22.79 9.91
C GLU A 260 -5.04 -21.27 9.80
N VAL A 261 -4.30 -20.65 10.72
CA VAL A 261 -3.84 -19.25 10.63
C VAL A 261 -2.35 -19.28 10.27
N LEU A 262 -2.00 -18.83 9.07
CA LEU A 262 -0.63 -18.75 8.58
C LEU A 262 0.12 -17.56 9.20
N TRP A 263 -0.59 -16.45 9.38
CA TRP A 263 -0.08 -15.21 9.98
C TRP A 263 -1.26 -14.38 10.49
N SER A 264 -1.05 -13.61 11.56
CA SER A 264 -2.04 -12.65 12.04
C SER A 264 -1.40 -11.48 12.79
N SER A 265 -2.05 -10.32 12.72
CA SER A 265 -1.59 -9.13 13.44
C SER A 265 -2.72 -8.15 13.70
N ARG A 266 -2.58 -7.40 14.79
CA ARG A 266 -3.32 -6.16 15.03
C ARG A 266 -2.76 -5.02 14.20
N PHE A 267 -3.64 -4.29 13.54
CA PHE A 267 -3.34 -2.99 12.95
C PHE A 267 -4.18 -1.89 13.60
N ARG A 268 -3.56 -0.74 13.91
CA ARG A 268 -4.27 0.47 14.33
C ARG A 268 -4.29 1.45 13.18
N VAL A 269 -5.46 2.02 12.87
CA VAL A 269 -5.59 2.93 11.75
C VAL A 269 -5.20 4.33 12.17
N HIS A 270 -4.21 4.86 11.46
CA HIS A 270 -3.88 6.26 11.42
C HIS A 270 -4.34 6.82 10.08
N HIS A 271 -4.92 8.01 10.07
CA HIS A 271 -5.05 8.79 8.85
C HIS A 271 -4.20 10.04 9.00
N ARG A 272 -3.08 10.11 8.29
CA ARG A 272 -2.18 11.26 8.32
C ARG A 272 -1.60 11.49 6.94
N VAL A 273 -1.40 12.75 6.60
CA VAL A 273 -0.75 13.17 5.35
C VAL A 273 0.33 14.17 5.71
N ALA A 274 1.49 14.04 5.09
CA ALA A 274 2.57 14.99 5.23
C ALA A 274 2.13 16.36 4.70
N ASP A 275 2.46 17.42 5.44
CA ASP A 275 2.05 18.77 5.09
C ASP A 275 2.69 19.24 3.77
N ARG A 276 3.86 18.67 3.47
CA ARG A 276 4.59 18.78 2.20
C ARG A 276 5.16 17.43 1.83
N TYR A 277 5.33 17.18 0.54
CA TYR A 277 6.00 15.98 0.02
C TYR A 277 7.47 16.27 -0.31
N ARG A 278 7.84 17.55 -0.28
CA ARG A 278 9.18 18.03 -0.61
C ARG A 278 9.63 19.15 0.34
N ALA A 279 10.89 19.08 0.78
CA ALA A 279 11.63 20.15 1.43
C ALA A 279 13.03 20.23 0.81
N GLY A 280 13.20 21.13 -0.17
CA GLY A 280 14.44 21.26 -0.93
C GLY A 280 14.84 19.95 -1.61
N ARG A 281 15.93 19.34 -1.13
CA ARG A 281 16.51 18.09 -1.64
C ARG A 281 15.97 16.82 -0.99
N ILE A 282 15.04 16.95 -0.03
CA ILE A 282 14.39 15.83 0.65
C ILE A 282 12.96 15.67 0.13
N LEU A 283 12.61 14.46 -0.30
CA LEU A 283 11.28 14.11 -0.82
C LEU A 283 10.73 12.89 -0.08
N LEU A 284 9.41 12.76 0.03
CA LEU A 284 8.75 11.66 0.74
C LEU A 284 7.84 10.87 -0.19
N ALA A 285 7.78 9.55 -0.04
CA ALA A 285 6.90 8.67 -0.80
C ALA A 285 6.32 7.53 0.08
N GLY A 286 5.13 7.04 -0.30
CA GLY A 286 4.44 5.97 0.43
C GLY A 286 4.09 6.36 1.87
N ASP A 287 4.21 5.40 2.79
CA ASP A 287 3.84 5.55 4.20
C ASP A 287 4.60 6.68 4.95
N ALA A 288 5.74 7.12 4.41
CA ALA A 288 6.44 8.31 4.92
C ALA A 288 5.66 9.60 4.64
N ALA A 289 4.91 9.64 3.54
CA ALA A 289 4.12 10.78 3.08
C ALA A 289 2.64 10.69 3.47
N HIS A 290 2.05 9.50 3.56
CA HIS A 290 0.64 9.34 3.94
C HIS A 290 0.35 7.95 4.51
N VAL A 291 -0.55 7.89 5.49
CA VAL A 291 -1.10 6.63 6.03
C VAL A 291 -2.61 6.78 6.13
N HIS A 292 -3.35 5.71 5.91
CA HIS A 292 -4.81 5.72 5.97
C HIS A 292 -5.39 4.34 6.30
N SER A 293 -6.73 4.26 6.35
CA SER A 293 -7.44 3.00 6.59
C SER A 293 -7.07 1.96 5.52
N PRO A 294 -6.86 0.68 5.89
CA PRO A 294 -6.63 -0.40 4.94
C PRO A 294 -7.87 -0.72 4.10
N ALA A 295 -9.03 -0.10 4.42
CA ALA A 295 -10.25 -0.23 3.63
C ALA A 295 -9.98 0.11 2.16
N GLY A 296 -10.31 -0.82 1.27
CA GLY A 296 -10.06 -0.69 -0.18
C GLY A 296 -8.64 -1.01 -0.62
N GLY A 297 -7.70 -1.35 0.26
CA GLY A 297 -6.36 -1.83 -0.11
C GLY A 297 -5.48 -0.79 -0.83
N GLN A 298 -5.68 0.51 -0.57
CA GLN A 298 -5.13 1.60 -1.39
C GLN A 298 -3.72 2.07 -1.02
N GLY A 299 -3.22 1.76 0.19
CA GLY A 299 -1.99 2.39 0.72
C GLY A 299 -0.74 2.05 -0.07
N MET A 300 -0.46 0.76 -0.23
CA MET A 300 0.67 0.29 -1.06
C MET A 300 0.55 0.78 -2.51
N ASN A 301 -0.66 0.73 -3.08
CA ASN A 301 -0.94 1.15 -4.45
C ASN A 301 -0.63 2.64 -4.67
N THR A 302 -1.14 3.50 -3.79
CA THR A 302 -0.88 4.93 -3.83
C THR A 302 0.61 5.22 -3.65
N GLY A 303 1.28 4.54 -2.71
CA GLY A 303 2.72 4.71 -2.49
C GLY A 303 3.61 4.28 -3.67
N ILE A 304 3.25 3.21 -4.39
CA ILE A 304 3.93 2.79 -5.63
C ILE A 304 3.75 3.86 -6.71
N GLN A 305 2.53 4.34 -6.91
CA GLN A 305 2.24 5.39 -7.91
C GLN A 305 2.98 6.71 -7.60
N ASP A 306 3.08 7.07 -6.33
CA ASP A 306 3.86 8.23 -5.88
C ASP A 306 5.33 8.10 -6.25
N ALA A 307 5.92 6.95 -5.89
CA ALA A 307 7.32 6.67 -6.12
C ALA A 307 7.68 6.60 -7.61
N ALA A 308 6.78 6.05 -8.44
CA ALA A 308 6.95 6.00 -9.89
C ALA A 308 7.02 7.41 -10.50
N LEU A 309 6.09 8.31 -10.12
CA LEU A 309 6.12 9.68 -10.59
C LEU A 309 7.35 10.43 -10.08
N LEU A 310 7.63 10.33 -8.77
CA LEU A 310 8.77 10.98 -8.14
C LEU A 310 10.09 10.56 -8.79
N GLY A 311 10.33 9.26 -8.94
CA GLY A 311 11.55 8.74 -9.56
C GLY A 311 11.72 9.22 -11.00
N THR A 312 10.63 9.25 -11.77
CA THR A 312 10.66 9.75 -13.16
C THR A 312 10.98 11.25 -13.24
N LEU A 313 10.38 12.08 -12.37
CA LEU A 313 10.65 13.52 -12.34
C LEU A 313 12.08 13.79 -11.84
N LEU A 314 12.54 13.08 -10.82
CA LEU A 314 13.89 13.24 -10.30
C LEU A 314 14.96 12.80 -11.32
N ALA A 315 14.73 11.71 -12.05
CA ALA A 315 15.59 11.30 -13.16
C ALA A 315 15.74 12.41 -14.23
N ARG A 316 14.68 13.15 -14.51
CA ARG A 316 14.71 14.30 -15.44
C ARG A 316 15.54 15.46 -14.89
N VAL A 317 15.36 15.79 -13.61
CA VAL A 317 16.16 16.83 -12.93
C VAL A 317 17.64 16.48 -12.92
N LEU A 318 18.00 15.22 -12.64
CA LEU A 318 19.39 14.75 -12.68
C LEU A 318 20.00 14.83 -14.08
N ARG A 319 19.20 14.84 -15.15
CA ARG A 319 19.62 15.05 -16.55
C ARG A 319 19.66 16.53 -16.97
N GLY A 320 19.47 17.46 -16.04
CA GLY A 320 19.61 18.89 -16.28
C GLY A 320 18.29 19.66 -16.47
N GLU A 321 17.14 19.02 -16.27
CA GLU A 321 15.89 19.79 -16.14
C GLU A 321 15.86 20.59 -14.83
N PRO A 322 15.12 21.72 -14.77
CA PRO A 322 15.06 22.55 -13.58
C PRO A 322 14.53 21.78 -12.36
N ASP A 323 15.16 22.03 -11.21
CA ASP A 323 14.78 21.46 -9.92
C ASP A 323 13.33 21.77 -9.50
N THR A 324 12.74 22.86 -10.01
CA THR A 324 11.32 23.22 -9.82
C THR A 324 10.36 22.19 -10.43
N LEU A 325 10.82 21.32 -11.34
CA LEU A 325 10.02 20.21 -11.86
C LEU A 325 9.55 19.27 -10.74
N LEU A 326 10.33 19.12 -9.67
CA LEU A 326 9.96 18.29 -8.52
C LEU A 326 8.78 18.87 -7.72
N ASP A 327 8.42 20.14 -7.90
CA ASP A 327 7.21 20.70 -7.28
C ASP A 327 5.93 20.12 -7.90
N GLU A 328 6.03 19.60 -9.13
CA GLU A 328 4.94 18.87 -9.77
C GLU A 328 4.56 17.62 -8.99
N TYR A 329 5.53 16.94 -8.40
CA TYR A 329 5.27 15.73 -7.61
C TYR A 329 4.27 15.99 -6.48
N GLU A 330 4.51 17.03 -5.67
CA GLU A 330 3.60 17.41 -4.59
C GLU A 330 2.24 17.86 -5.15
N ARG A 331 2.25 18.70 -6.20
CA ARG A 331 1.05 19.26 -6.83
C ARG A 331 0.13 18.16 -7.38
N THR A 332 0.69 17.08 -7.89
CA THR A 332 -0.07 15.95 -8.45
C THR A 332 -0.47 14.95 -7.37
N ARG A 333 0.45 14.54 -6.48
CA ARG A 333 0.23 13.36 -5.63
C ARG A 333 -0.38 13.65 -4.27
N ARG A 334 -0.08 14.81 -3.67
CA ARG A 334 -0.66 15.17 -2.37
C ARG A 334 -2.19 15.29 -2.40
N PRO A 335 -2.82 15.89 -3.43
CA PRO A 335 -4.28 15.88 -3.55
C PRO A 335 -4.88 14.48 -3.64
N VAL A 336 -4.21 13.57 -4.37
CA VAL A 336 -4.65 12.16 -4.47
C VAL A 336 -4.65 11.48 -3.10
N ALA A 337 -3.59 11.63 -2.31
CA ALA A 337 -3.54 11.06 -0.96
C ALA A 337 -4.63 11.63 -0.04
N LEU A 338 -4.91 12.94 -0.13
CA LEU A 338 -6.02 13.57 0.61
C LEU A 338 -7.37 12.99 0.21
N ASP A 339 -7.60 12.78 -1.09
CA ASP A 339 -8.83 12.19 -1.61
C ASP A 339 -8.99 10.72 -1.20
N VAL A 340 -7.91 9.93 -1.23
CA VAL A 340 -7.88 8.54 -0.74
C VAL A 340 -8.16 8.49 0.76
N VAL A 341 -7.54 9.35 1.56
CA VAL A 341 -7.81 9.45 3.00
C VAL A 341 -9.29 9.79 3.25
N ALA A 342 -9.84 10.79 2.55
CA ALA A 342 -11.23 11.21 2.71
C ALA A 342 -12.21 10.13 2.24
N PHE A 343 -11.88 9.40 1.17
CA PHE A 343 -12.70 8.31 0.65
C PHE A 343 -12.71 7.10 1.59
N THR A 344 -11.53 6.68 2.07
CA THR A 344 -11.40 5.54 2.99
C THR A 344 -12.00 5.84 4.37
N ASP A 345 -11.93 7.09 4.86
CA ASP A 345 -12.66 7.54 6.07
C ASP A 345 -14.18 7.39 5.89
N ARG A 346 -14.73 7.92 4.79
CA ARG A 346 -16.17 7.80 4.50
C ARG A 346 -16.60 6.33 4.40
N MET A 347 -15.84 5.49 3.70
CA MET A 347 -16.13 4.06 3.62
C MET A 347 -16.14 3.42 5.01
N THR A 348 -15.09 3.67 5.80
CA THR A 348 -14.97 3.12 7.16
C THR A 348 -16.16 3.55 8.03
N ARG A 349 -16.49 4.84 8.07
CA ARG A 349 -17.63 5.37 8.86
C ARG A 349 -18.98 4.81 8.42
N MET A 350 -19.23 4.71 7.11
CA MET A 350 -20.46 4.10 6.58
C MET A 350 -20.58 2.64 7.01
N ALA A 351 -19.45 1.94 7.04
CA ALA A 351 -19.43 0.53 7.33
C ALA A 351 -19.54 0.23 8.84
N THR A 352 -19.07 1.14 9.71
CA THR A 352 -19.13 1.01 11.18
C THR A 352 -20.36 1.67 11.83
N LEU A 353 -21.38 2.06 11.05
CA LEU A 353 -22.64 2.61 11.58
C LEU A 353 -23.34 1.64 12.56
N ARG A 354 -23.50 2.07 13.82
CA ARG A 354 -24.10 1.26 14.89
C ARG A 354 -25.64 1.25 14.92
N PRO A 355 -26.36 2.38 14.78
CA PRO A 355 -27.82 2.39 14.98
C PRO A 355 -28.57 1.57 13.92
N ARG A 356 -29.48 0.68 14.35
CA ARG A 356 -30.34 -0.13 13.47
C ARG A 356 -31.03 0.67 12.34
N PRO A 357 -31.72 1.80 12.60
CA PRO A 357 -32.37 2.56 11.54
C PRO A 357 -31.36 3.14 10.54
N ALA A 358 -30.18 3.57 11.00
CA ALA A 358 -29.12 4.08 10.13
C ALA A 358 -28.56 2.98 9.22
N ARG A 359 -28.41 1.74 9.72
CA ARG A 359 -27.98 0.59 8.90
C ARG A 359 -29.00 0.20 7.85
N LEU A 360 -30.30 0.15 8.21
CA LEU A 360 -31.38 -0.13 7.26
C LEU A 360 -31.42 0.91 6.15
N LEU A 361 -31.31 2.19 6.50
CA LEU A 361 -31.24 3.28 5.54
C LEU A 361 -30.02 3.15 4.63
N ARG A 362 -28.83 2.90 5.19
CA ARG A 362 -27.59 2.66 4.43
C ARG A 362 -27.77 1.52 3.44
N ASN A 363 -28.22 0.35 3.88
CA ASN A 363 -28.32 -0.83 3.02
C ASN A 363 -29.36 -0.63 1.92
N THR A 364 -30.48 0.02 2.24
CA THR A 364 -31.50 0.40 1.26
C THR A 364 -30.94 1.40 0.24
N ALA A 365 -30.25 2.44 0.71
CA ALA A 365 -29.61 3.43 -0.15
C ALA A 365 -28.57 2.80 -1.07
N ILE A 366 -27.71 1.92 -0.56
CA ILE A 366 -26.74 1.16 -1.36
C ILE A 366 -27.47 0.35 -2.43
N ARG A 367 -28.44 -0.49 -2.06
CA ARG A 367 -29.20 -1.33 -3.00
C ARG A 367 -29.90 -0.51 -4.09
N LEU A 368 -30.35 0.70 -3.78
CA LEU A 368 -31.02 1.58 -4.74
C LEU A 368 -30.03 2.31 -5.64
N VAL A 369 -29.01 2.92 -5.06
CA VAL A 369 -28.01 3.72 -5.77
C VAL A 369 -27.17 2.85 -6.70
N THR A 370 -26.82 1.63 -6.28
CA THR A 370 -26.04 0.71 -7.14
C THR A 370 -26.86 0.00 -8.21
N ARG A 371 -28.20 0.17 -8.27
CA ARG A 371 -28.97 -0.23 -9.46
C ARG A 371 -28.59 0.61 -10.68
N VAL A 372 -28.17 1.85 -10.47
CA VAL A 372 -27.72 2.74 -11.54
C VAL A 372 -26.34 2.28 -12.04
N PRO A 373 -26.21 1.84 -13.32
CA PRO A 373 -24.93 1.35 -13.85
C PRO A 373 -23.80 2.38 -13.70
N ALA A 374 -24.07 3.65 -13.99
CA ALA A 374 -23.09 4.74 -13.88
C ALA A 374 -22.49 4.86 -12.46
N VAL A 375 -23.27 4.58 -11.41
CA VAL A 375 -22.76 4.61 -10.04
C VAL A 375 -21.83 3.43 -9.77
N ARG A 376 -22.20 2.21 -10.21
CA ARG A 376 -21.33 1.04 -10.11
C ARG A 376 -20.02 1.25 -10.87
N THR A 377 -20.07 1.79 -12.08
CA THR A 377 -18.88 2.13 -12.86
C THR A 377 -18.02 3.17 -12.15
N THR A 378 -18.61 4.20 -11.56
CA THR A 378 -17.88 5.24 -10.80
C THR A 378 -17.20 4.64 -9.57
N LEU A 379 -17.88 3.75 -8.83
CA LEU A 379 -17.29 3.05 -7.68
C LEU A 379 -16.16 2.11 -8.11
N ALA A 380 -16.35 1.34 -9.19
CA ALA A 380 -15.31 0.49 -9.77
C ALA A 380 -14.08 1.31 -10.15
N TYR A 381 -14.28 2.44 -10.84
CA TYR A 381 -13.20 3.34 -11.28
C TYR A 381 -12.41 3.93 -10.12
N ARG A 382 -13.08 4.28 -9.01
CA ARG A 382 -12.43 4.77 -7.79
C ARG A 382 -11.70 3.68 -7.02
N LEU A 383 -12.31 2.50 -6.86
CA LEU A 383 -11.67 1.36 -6.17
C LEU A 383 -10.44 0.85 -6.93
N ALA A 384 -10.50 0.86 -8.26
CA ALA A 384 -9.38 0.52 -9.14
C ALA A 384 -8.32 1.64 -9.27
N GLU A 385 -8.51 2.75 -8.54
CA GLU A 385 -7.63 3.93 -8.51
C GLU A 385 -7.41 4.64 -9.85
N LEU A 386 -8.24 4.35 -10.87
CA LEU A 386 -8.12 4.99 -12.18
C LEU A 386 -8.44 6.50 -12.15
N ALA A 387 -9.05 6.99 -11.07
CA ALA A 387 -9.22 8.41 -10.80
C ALA A 387 -7.91 9.15 -10.47
N ASN A 388 -6.83 8.41 -10.15
CA ASN A 388 -5.52 8.95 -9.78
C ASN A 388 -4.59 9.17 -11.00
N ARG A 389 -5.14 9.12 -12.22
CA ARG A 389 -4.38 9.24 -13.47
C ARG A 389 -3.65 10.57 -13.60
#